data_AF-A0A7C7T939-F1
#
_entry.id   AF-A0A7C7T939-F1
#
_cell.length_a   1.000
_cell.length_b   1.000
_cell.length_c   1.000
_cell.angle_alpha   90.00
_cell.angle_beta   90.00
_cell.angle_gamma   90.00
#
_symmetry.space_group_name_H-M   'P 1'
#
loop_
_entity.id
_entity.type
_entity.pdbx_description
1 polymer ?
#
loop_
_entity_poly.entity_id
_entity_poly.type
_entity_poly.pdbx_seq_one_letter_code
_entity_poly.pdbx_strand_id
1 'polypeptide(L)' 'MFKFIKTIISALFASILLLSFTTGSFAIEKIHFIIGGGAGGGWDGTARGTGEALIKSGMLKSAS' A
#
# COMPACT_ATOMS: atom_id res chain seq x y z
N MET A 1 21.30 28.65 -29.04
CA MET A 1 22.04 27.59 -28.33
C MET A 1 21.53 27.36 -26.91
N PHE A 2 21.52 28.38 -26.03
CA PHE A 2 21.07 28.27 -24.63
C PHE A 2 19.63 27.77 -24.41
N LYS A 3 18.70 28.13 -25.32
CA LYS A 3 17.28 27.72 -25.23
C LYS A 3 17.09 26.21 -25.45
N PHE A 4 17.84 25.64 -26.40
CA PHE A 4 17.84 24.20 -26.70
C PHE A 4 18.40 23.37 -25.54
N ILE A 5 19.48 23.84 -24.91
CA ILE A 5 20.10 23.17 -23.75
C ILE A 5 19.13 23.14 -22.56
N LYS A 6 18.42 24.25 -22.29
CA LYS A 6 17.40 24.30 -21.22
C LYS A 6 16.23 23.34 -21.48
N THR A 7 15.79 23.21 -22.73
CA THR A 7 14.72 22.27 -23.10
C THR A 7 15.17 20.82 -22.90
N ILE A 8 16.40 20.47 -23.27
CA ILE A 8 16.94 19.11 -23.08
C ILE A 8 17.06 18.78 -21.58
N ILE A 9 17.59 19.70 -20.78
CA ILE A 9 17.71 19.52 -19.32
C ILE A 9 16.33 19.37 -18.68
N SER A 10 15.36 20.19 -19.07
CA SER A 10 13.98 20.12 -18.57
C SER A 10 13.29 18.80 -18.95
N ALA A 11 13.51 18.31 -20.16
CA ALA A 11 12.95 17.04 -20.62
C ALA A 11 13.55 15.85 -19.87
N LEU A 12 14.88 15.87 -19.63
CA LEU A 12 15.57 14.83 -18.87
C LEU A 12 15.09 14.79 -17.41
N PHE A 13 14.93 15.96 -16.79
CA PHE A 13 14.42 16.08 -15.43
C PHE A 13 12.98 15.56 -15.30
N ALA A 14 12.10 15.90 -16.25
CA ALA A 14 10.73 15.40 -16.28
C ALA A 14 10.69 13.87 -16.45
N SER A 15 11.56 13.30 -17.28
CA SER A 15 11.66 11.85 -17.47
C SER A 15 12.12 11.13 -16.21
N ILE A 16 13.07 11.71 -15.46
CA ILE A 16 13.56 11.17 -14.18
C ILE A 16 12.48 11.25 -13.10
N LEU A 17 11.72 12.35 -13.05
CA LEU A 17 10.61 12.50 -12.12
C LEU A 17 9.50 11.47 -12.38
N LEU A 18 9.15 11.23 -13.66
CA LEU A 18 8.17 10.21 -14.05
C LEU A 18 8.64 8.80 -13.66
N LEU A 19 9.92 8.49 -13.81
CA LEU A 19 10.49 7.19 -13.42
C LEU A 19 10.60 7.00 -11.90
N SER A 20 10.54 8.09 -11.13
CA SER A 20 10.61 8.07 -9.66
C SER A 20 9.27 7.72 -9.02
N PHE A 21 8.17 7.71 -9.78
CA PHE A 21 6.90 7.11 -9.35
C PHE A 21 7.01 5.59 -9.41
N THR A 22 7.74 5.02 -8.46
CA THR A 22 7.57 3.62 -8.09
C THR A 22 6.14 3.49 -7.56
N THR A 23 5.28 2.82 -8.32
CA THR A 23 4.07 2.21 -7.77
C THR A 23 4.55 1.11 -6.84
N GLY A 24 4.93 1.49 -5.62
CA GLY A 24 5.18 0.56 -4.54
C GLY A 24 3.88 -0.18 -4.30
N SER A 25 3.70 -1.31 -4.99
CA SER A 25 2.74 -2.32 -4.59
C SER A 25 3.22 -2.77 -3.23
N PHE A 26 2.68 -2.16 -2.18
CA PHE A 26 2.88 -2.60 -0.82
C PHE A 26 2.40 -4.05 -0.79
N ALA A 27 3.33 -4.99 -0.95
CA ALA A 27 3.13 -6.39 -0.65
C ALA A 27 2.96 -6.43 0.86
N ILE A 28 1.73 -6.18 1.30
CA ILE A 28 1.34 -6.22 2.70
C ILE A 28 1.37 -7.70 3.08
N GLU A 29 2.56 -8.18 3.46
CA GLU A 29 2.75 -9.54 3.95
C GLU A 29 2.04 -9.76 5.28
N LYS A 30 1.86 -8.70 6.07
CA LYS A 30 1.25 -8.77 7.40
C LYS A 30 0.51 -7.49 7.75
N ILE A 31 -0.74 -7.64 8.21
CA ILE A 31 -1.58 -6.57 8.76
C ILE A 31 -1.78 -6.87 10.24
N HIS A 32 -1.44 -5.91 11.10
CA HIS A 32 -1.71 -5.99 12.53
C HIS A 32 -2.92 -5.14 12.85
N PHE A 33 -4.05 -5.78 13.18
CA PHE A 33 -5.24 -5.07 13.65
C PHE A 33 -5.11 -4.75 15.14
N ILE A 34 -5.22 -3.48 15.50
CA ILE A 34 -5.35 -3.06 16.90
C ILE A 34 -6.84 -3.01 17.23
N ILE A 35 -7.28 -3.89 18.13
CA ILE A 35 -8.67 -3.97 18.56
C ILE A 35 -8.76 -3.43 19.98
N GLY A 36 -9.44 -2.29 20.15
CA GLY A 36 -9.60 -1.62 21.44
C GLY A 36 -10.63 -2.26 22.38
N GLY A 37 -11.00 -3.53 22.18
CA GLY A 37 -12.00 -4.25 22.95
C GLY A 37 -11.47 -5.56 23.52
N GLY A 38 -12.04 -6.02 24.63
CA GLY A 38 -11.68 -7.31 25.23
C GLY A 38 -12.05 -8.50 24.34
N ALA A 39 -11.37 -9.64 24.55
CA ALA A 39 -11.65 -10.88 23.82
C ALA A 39 -13.12 -11.32 23.98
N GLY A 40 -13.73 -11.83 22.91
CA GLY A 40 -15.13 -12.30 22.91
C GLY A 40 -16.20 -11.21 22.85
N GLY A 41 -15.83 -9.92 22.83
CA GLY A 41 -16.76 -8.80 22.60
C GLY A 41 -17.05 -8.54 21.12
N GLY A 42 -17.98 -7.63 20.83
CA GLY A 42 -18.34 -7.28 19.44
C GLY A 42 -17.17 -6.76 18.60
N TRP A 43 -16.19 -6.11 19.25
CA TRP A 43 -14.95 -5.65 18.62
C TRP A 43 -14.03 -6.80 18.20
N ASP A 44 -13.91 -7.88 18.99
CA ASP A 44 -13.15 -9.09 18.64
C ASP A 44 -13.82 -9.84 17.47
N GLY A 45 -15.15 -9.97 17.50
CA GLY A 45 -15.91 -10.57 16.40
C GLY A 45 -15.75 -9.82 15.07
N THR A 46 -15.76 -8.48 15.11
CA THR A 46 -15.56 -7.64 13.93
C THR A 46 -14.13 -7.79 13.38
N ALA A 47 -13.12 -7.90 14.26
CA ALA A 47 -11.74 -8.15 13.89
C ALA A 47 -11.56 -9.47 13.15
N ARG A 48 -12.09 -10.56 13.74
CA ARG A 48 -12.03 -11.90 13.17
C ARG A 48 -12.76 -11.99 11.83
N GLY A 49 -13.96 -11.40 11.75
CA GLY A 49 -14.73 -11.36 10.50
C GLY A 49 -14.02 -10.58 9.39
N THR A 50 -13.34 -9.49 9.72
CA THR A 50 -12.51 -8.74 8.77
C THR A 50 -11.30 -9.58 8.32
N GLY A 51 -10.64 -10.27 9.25
CA GLY A 51 -9.56 -11.21 8.95
C GLY A 51 -10.00 -12.33 8.00
N GLU A 52 -11.15 -12.96 8.25
CA GLU A 52 -11.73 -13.98 7.38
C GLU A 52 -12.08 -13.45 5.99
N ALA A 53 -12.63 -12.24 5.90
CA ALA A 53 -12.94 -11.60 4.62
C ALA A 53 -11.68 -11.32 3.80
N LEU A 54 -10.59 -10.89 4.44
CA LEU A 54 -9.29 -10.65 3.80
C LEU A 54 -8.61 -11.94 3.34
N ILE A 55 -8.81 -13.06 4.04
CA ILE A 55 -8.39 -14.38 3.55
C ILE A 55 -9.22 -14.76 2.31
N LYS A 56 -10.55 -14.63 2.39
CA LYS A 56 -11.46 -14.98 1.28
C LYS A 56 -11.24 -14.13 0.03
N SER A 57 -10.83 -12.88 0.18
CA SER A 57 -10.49 -12.00 -0.95
C SER A 57 -9.12 -12.30 -1.56
N GLY A 58 -8.37 -13.27 -1.03
CA GLY A 58 -7.03 -13.62 -1.50
C GLY A 58 -5.95 -12.61 -1.12
N MET A 59 -6.27 -11.67 -0.21
CA MET A 59 -5.35 -10.61 0.22
C MET A 59 -4.41 -11.09 1.32
N LEU A 60 -4.80 -12.10 2.12
CA LEU A 60 -3.98 -12.69 3.18
C LEU A 60 -4.04 -14.23 3.14
N LYS A 61 -2.93 -14.90 3.50
CA LYS A 61 -2.88 -16.38 3.59
C LYS A 61 -3.45 -16.93 4.90
N SER A 62 -3.44 -16.12 5.96
CA SER A 62 -3.91 -16.49 7.29
C SER A 62 -4.21 -15.23 8.11
N ALA A 63 -5.19 -15.32 9.00
CA ALA A 63 -5.55 -14.31 10.00
C ALA A 63 -5.64 -15.05 11.34
N SER A 64 -4.92 -14.55 12.34
CA SER A 64 -4.81 -15.14 13.68
C SER A 64 -4.82 -14.05 14.74
#